data_AF-A0A820HL93-F1
#
_entry.id   AF-A0A820HL93-F1
#
_cell.length_a   1.000
_cell.length_b   1.000
_cell.length_c   1.000
_cell.angle_alpha   90.00
_cell.angle_beta   90.00
_cell.angle_gamma   90.00
#
_symmetry.space_group_name_H-M   'P 1'
#
loop_
_entity.id
_entity.type
_entity.pdbx_description
1 polymer ?
#
loop_
_entity_poly.entity_id
_entity_poly.type
_entity_poly.pdbx_seq_one_letter_code
_entity_poly.pdbx_strand_id
1 'polypeptide(L)'
;MKFDDEVVRTHDELLEQMNRATQSNASASELFGEIDRWETVTIEKVHKAAERTRHQLTQLLTREKDSLTNDFGIMTKEIRGRRDEDDFDENDIERLQQKINQIQISLKQFTGAIKTKVIIVTNDQV
;
A
#
# COMPACT_ATOMS: atom_id res chain seq x y z
N MET A 1 -45.77 -61.09 -11.96
CA MET A 1 -44.50 -60.67 -11.36
C MET A 1 -43.75 -59.83 -12.39
N LYS A 2 -44.20 -58.59 -12.63
CA LYS A 2 -43.62 -57.65 -13.62
C LYS A 2 -43.33 -56.27 -13.02
N PHE A 3 -43.88 -56.00 -11.83
CA PHE A 3 -43.79 -54.74 -11.13
C PHE A 3 -42.40 -54.53 -10.51
N ASP A 4 -41.81 -55.60 -9.96
CA ASP A 4 -40.46 -55.53 -9.38
C ASP A 4 -39.39 -55.22 -10.42
N ASP A 5 -39.45 -55.85 -11.61
CA ASP A 5 -38.49 -55.59 -12.70
C ASP A 5 -38.59 -54.16 -13.24
N GLU A 6 -39.81 -53.60 -13.28
CA GLU A 6 -40.04 -52.23 -13.75
C GLU A 6 -39.54 -51.19 -12.73
N VAL A 7 -39.70 -51.46 -11.43
CA VAL A 7 -39.17 -50.63 -10.35
C VAL A 7 -37.64 -50.67 -10.35
N VAL A 8 -37.02 -51.84 -10.47
CA VAL A 8 -35.56 -51.99 -10.54
C VAL A 8 -35.00 -51.28 -11.76
N ARG A 9 -35.62 -51.45 -12.94
CA ARG A 9 -35.19 -50.77 -14.16
C ARG A 9 -35.28 -49.25 -14.05
N THR A 10 -36.37 -48.74 -13.48
CA THR A 10 -36.56 -47.29 -13.29
C THR A 10 -35.53 -46.72 -12.30
N HIS A 11 -35.24 -47.47 -11.23
CA HIS A 11 -34.19 -47.13 -10.28
C HIS A 11 -32.82 -47.03 -10.96
N ASP A 12 -32.45 -48.03 -11.77
CA ASP A 12 -31.14 -48.06 -12.42
C ASP A 12 -31.01 -46.96 -13.49
N GLU A 13 -32.09 -46.67 -14.23
CA GLU A 13 -32.15 -45.54 -15.17
C GLU A 13 -31.97 -44.18 -14.46
N LEU A 14 -32.58 -44.00 -13.29
CA LEU A 14 -32.41 -42.79 -12.46
C LEU A 14 -30.99 -42.67 -11.91
N LEU A 15 -30.39 -43.79 -11.51
CA LEU A 15 -29.03 -43.84 -10.96
C LEU A 15 -27.99 -43.52 -12.05
N GLU A 16 -28.17 -44.04 -13.27
CA GLU A 16 -27.36 -43.64 -14.42
C GLU A 16 -27.54 -42.17 -14.81
N GLN A 17 -28.77 -41.64 -14.77
CA GLN A 17 -29.03 -40.23 -15.07
C GLN A 17 -28.37 -39.32 -14.03
N MET A 18 -28.46 -39.66 -12.75
CA MET A 18 -27.79 -38.95 -11.67
C MET A 18 -26.27 -38.97 -11.86
N ASN A 19 -25.66 -40.14 -12.09
CA ASN A 19 -24.22 -40.24 -12.30
C ASN A 19 -23.73 -39.42 -13.51
N ARG A 20 -24.49 -39.41 -14.61
CA ARG A 20 -24.21 -38.57 -15.79
C ARG A 20 -24.33 -37.08 -15.46
N ALA A 21 -25.33 -36.68 -14.68
CA ALA A 21 -25.49 -35.30 -14.24
C ALA A 21 -24.34 -34.86 -13.32
N THR A 22 -23.88 -35.72 -12.40
CA THR A 22 -22.74 -35.44 -11.52
C THR A 22 -21.43 -35.31 -12.30
N GLN A 23 -21.20 -36.17 -13.30
CA GLN A 23 -20.05 -36.04 -14.21
C GLN A 23 -20.13 -34.79 -15.10
N SER A 24 -21.32 -34.44 -15.60
CA SER A 24 -21.54 -33.21 -16.36
C SER A 24 -21.34 -31.96 -15.50
N ASN A 25 -21.70 -32.01 -14.22
CA ASN A 25 -21.45 -30.99 -13.22
C ASN A 25 -19.96 -30.88 -12.83
N ALA A 26 -19.05 -31.64 -13.43
CA ALA A 26 -17.62 -31.30 -13.43
C ALA A 26 -17.35 -29.92 -14.06
N SER A 27 -18.32 -29.36 -14.81
CA SER A 27 -18.37 -27.93 -15.18
C SER A 27 -18.48 -26.98 -13.97
N ALA A 28 -18.87 -27.45 -12.77
CA ALA A 28 -18.66 -26.72 -11.52
C ALA A 28 -17.18 -26.47 -11.22
N SER A 29 -16.25 -27.22 -11.84
CA SER A 29 -14.82 -26.91 -11.81
C SER A 29 -14.47 -25.60 -12.50
N GLU A 30 -15.28 -25.12 -13.45
CA GLU A 30 -15.05 -23.80 -14.06
C GLU A 30 -15.30 -22.70 -13.04
N LEU A 31 -16.37 -22.81 -12.23
CA LEU A 31 -16.63 -21.86 -11.13
C LEU A 31 -15.54 -21.91 -10.06
N PHE A 32 -15.05 -23.09 -9.68
CA PHE A 32 -13.89 -23.18 -8.79
C PHE A 32 -12.63 -22.57 -9.41
N GLY A 33 -12.39 -22.77 -10.71
CA GLY A 33 -11.30 -22.13 -11.44
C GLY A 33 -11.44 -20.60 -11.53
N GLU A 34 -12.67 -20.09 -11.64
CA GLU A 34 -12.95 -18.65 -11.57
C GLU A 34 -12.70 -18.11 -10.16
N ILE A 35 -13.09 -18.84 -9.11
CA ILE A 35 -12.81 -18.48 -7.71
C ILE A 35 -11.30 -18.41 -7.47
N ASP A 36 -10.54 -19.44 -7.86
CA ASP A 36 -9.08 -19.49 -7.71
C ASP A 36 -8.40 -18.34 -8.48
N ARG A 37 -8.92 -18.04 -9.68
CA ARG A 37 -8.45 -16.90 -10.48
C ARG A 37 -8.73 -15.57 -9.79
N TRP A 38 -9.92 -15.39 -9.23
CA TRP A 38 -10.29 -14.16 -8.52
C TRP A 38 -9.45 -13.99 -7.27
N GLU A 39 -9.20 -15.06 -6.51
CA GLU A 39 -8.31 -15.05 -5.37
C GLU A 39 -6.90 -14.61 -5.78
N THR A 40 -6.32 -15.28 -6.78
CA THR A 40 -4.97 -14.97 -7.29
C THR A 40 -4.86 -13.51 -7.74
N VAL A 41 -5.80 -13.04 -8.57
CA VAL A 41 -5.80 -11.68 -9.10
C VAL A 41 -5.98 -10.65 -7.98
N THR A 42 -6.81 -10.94 -6.98
CA THR A 42 -7.06 -10.03 -5.86
C THR A 42 -5.82 -9.91 -4.99
N ILE A 43 -5.19 -11.03 -4.64
CA ILE A 43 -3.93 -11.05 -3.89
C ILE A 43 -2.86 -10.25 -4.63
N GLU A 44 -2.71 -10.47 -5.95
CA GLU A 44 -1.73 -9.75 -6.75
C GLU A 44 -2.00 -8.23 -6.78
N LYS A 45 -3.27 -7.82 -6.91
CA LYS A 45 -3.66 -6.41 -6.88
C LYS A 45 -3.34 -5.77 -5.53
N VAL A 46 -3.66 -6.44 -4.43
CA VAL A 46 -3.35 -5.95 -3.07
C VAL A 46 -1.85 -5.82 -2.89
N HIS A 47 -1.05 -6.80 -3.33
CA HIS A 47 0.41 -6.72 -3.29
C HIS A 47 0.95 -5.54 -4.10
N LYS A 48 0.47 -5.35 -5.33
CA LYS A 48 0.89 -4.22 -6.18
C LYS A 48 0.52 -2.88 -5.58
N ALA A 49 -0.67 -2.76 -4.98
CA ALA A 49 -1.09 -1.55 -4.30
C ALA A 49 -0.20 -1.25 -3.09
N ALA A 50 0.05 -2.25 -2.24
CA ALA A 50 0.92 -2.12 -1.08
C ALA A 50 2.35 -1.70 -1.49
N GLU A 51 2.91 -2.31 -2.53
CA GLU A 51 4.26 -1.99 -2.99
C GLU A 51 4.35 -0.58 -3.59
N ARG A 52 3.33 -0.16 -4.36
CA ARG A 52 3.25 1.23 -4.85
C ARG A 52 3.21 2.24 -3.71
N THR A 53 2.38 1.99 -2.69
CA THR A 53 2.27 2.87 -1.53
C THR A 53 3.59 2.94 -0.75
N ARG A 54 4.27 1.81 -0.54
CA ARG A 54 5.61 1.78 0.07
C ARG A 54 6.58 2.62 -0.73
N HIS A 55 6.63 2.43 -2.05
CA HIS A 55 7.53 3.18 -2.91
C HIS A 55 7.27 4.68 -2.88
N GLN A 56 6.00 5.10 -2.96
CA GLN A 56 5.60 6.50 -2.86
C GLN A 56 5.99 7.11 -1.50
N LEU A 57 5.78 6.39 -0.41
CA LEU A 57 6.18 6.82 0.93
C LEU A 57 7.71 6.96 1.03
N THR A 58 8.47 5.99 0.54
CA THR A 58 9.94 6.05 0.52
C THR A 58 10.43 7.25 -0.28
N GLN A 59 9.86 7.52 -1.45
CA GLN A 59 10.23 8.69 -2.25
C GLN A 59 9.92 10.00 -1.52
N LEU A 60 8.75 10.10 -0.89
CA LEU A 60 8.36 11.28 -0.13
C LEU A 60 9.30 11.52 1.05
N LEU A 61 9.61 10.48 1.83
CA LEU A 61 10.53 10.58 2.97
C LEU A 61 11.94 10.95 2.51
N THR A 62 12.39 10.41 1.38
CA THR A 62 13.70 10.75 0.81
C THR A 62 13.75 12.22 0.41
N ARG A 63 12.72 12.72 -0.30
CA ARG A 63 12.63 14.14 -0.68
C ARG A 63 12.60 15.08 0.53
N GLU A 64 11.80 14.76 1.55
CA GLU A 64 11.74 15.56 2.78
C GLU A 64 13.10 15.58 3.51
N LYS A 65 13.78 14.42 3.58
CA LYS A 65 15.14 14.33 4.14
C LYS A 65 16.16 15.14 3.36
N ASP A 66 16.14 15.06 2.03
CA ASP A 66 17.09 15.77 1.17
C ASP A 66 16.89 17.28 1.27
N SER A 67 15.64 17.75 1.33
CA SER A 67 15.30 19.15 1.56
C SER A 67 15.85 19.65 2.90
N LEU A 68 15.59 18.93 4.00
CA LEU A 68 16.11 19.26 5.32
C LEU A 68 17.65 19.32 5.32
N THR A 69 18.30 18.35 4.67
CA THR A 69 19.76 18.29 4.58
C THR A 69 20.32 19.49 3.83
N ASN A 70 19.67 19.89 2.74
CA ASN A 70 20.04 21.07 1.97
C ASN A 70 19.88 22.36 2.79
N ASP A 71 18.75 22.53 3.48
CA ASP A 71 18.47 23.72 4.30
C ASP A 71 19.49 23.86 5.44
N PHE A 72 19.82 22.74 6.11
CA PHE A 72 20.90 22.69 7.10
C PHE A 72 22.25 23.07 6.48
N GLY A 73 22.56 22.56 5.29
CA GLY A 73 23.81 22.86 4.59
C GLY A 73 23.96 24.34 4.22
N ILE A 74 22.89 24.96 3.71
CA ILE A 74 22.85 26.39 3.39
C ILE A 74 23.05 27.22 4.66
N MET A 75 22.30 26.93 5.72
CA MET A 75 22.41 27.64 6.99
C MET A 75 23.81 27.50 7.60
N THR A 76 24.41 26.31 7.53
CA THR A 76 25.77 26.06 8.04
C THR A 76 26.81 26.90 7.29
N LYS A 77 26.68 27.01 5.96
CA LYS A 77 27.57 27.86 5.16
C LYS A 77 27.39 29.34 5.49
N GLU A 78 26.15 29.79 5.64
CA GLU A 78 25.82 31.17 6.02
C GLU A 78 26.43 31.55 7.37
N ILE A 79 26.24 30.70 8.40
CA ILE A 79 26.83 30.90 9.73
C ILE A 79 28.36 30.97 9.65
N ARG A 80 28.97 30.07 8.88
CA ARG A 80 30.43 30.02 8.75
C ARG A 80 30.98 31.27 8.07
N GLY A 81 30.39 31.69 6.95
CA GLY A 81 30.82 32.89 6.23
C GLY A 81 30.74 34.14 7.11
N ARG A 82 29.61 34.35 7.78
CA ARG A 82 29.39 35.47 8.70
C ARG A 82 30.39 35.47 9.87
N ARG A 83 30.70 34.29 10.40
CA ARG A 83 31.68 34.13 11.49
C ARG A 83 33.10 34.43 11.03
N ASP A 84 33.46 34.00 9.83
CA ASP A 84 34.79 34.24 9.25
C ASP A 84 34.99 35.73 8.89
N GLU A 85 33.89 36.44 8.60
CA GLU A 85 33.86 37.89 8.31
C GLU A 85 33.69 38.77 9.56
N ASP A 86 33.43 38.18 10.74
CA ASP A 86 33.07 38.85 12.01
C ASP A 86 31.93 39.88 11.86
N ASP A 87 31.00 39.60 10.94
CA ASP A 87 29.96 40.53 10.44
C ASP A 87 28.55 40.01 10.73
N PHE A 88 28.31 39.70 12.00
CA PHE A 88 26.95 39.42 12.48
C PHE A 88 26.30 40.72 12.95
N ASP A 89 25.26 41.15 12.25
CA ASP A 89 24.33 42.15 12.76
C ASP A 89 23.11 41.50 13.45
N GLU A 90 22.31 42.32 14.13
CA GLU A 90 21.13 41.87 14.87
C GLU A 90 20.07 41.23 13.94
N ASN A 91 19.93 41.74 12.71
CA ASN A 91 18.98 41.19 11.73
C ASN A 91 19.40 39.80 11.25
N ASP A 92 20.70 39.55 11.11
CA ASP A 92 21.23 38.25 10.72
C ASP A 92 21.02 37.21 11.83
N ILE A 93 21.20 37.61 13.08
CA ILE A 93 20.92 36.77 14.24
C ILE A 93 19.43 36.41 14.26
N GLU A 94 18.53 37.39 14.10
CA GLU A 94 17.09 37.14 14.06
C GLU A 94 16.70 36.21 12.89
N ARG A 95 17.22 36.46 11.69
CA ARG A 95 16.96 35.63 10.50
C ARG A 95 17.42 34.19 10.72
N LEU A 96 18.60 33.98 11.28
CA LEU A 96 19.14 32.65 11.53
C LEU A 96 18.36 31.92 12.63
N GLN A 97 17.93 32.63 13.68
CA GLN A 97 17.04 32.06 14.69
C GLN A 97 15.70 31.61 14.09
N GLN A 98 15.12 32.40 13.18
CA GLN A 98 13.90 32.01 12.46
C GLN A 98 14.13 30.75 11.61
N LYS A 99 15.25 30.66 10.87
CA LYS A 99 15.60 29.45 10.10
C LYS A 99 15.79 28.22 11.00
N ILE A 100 16.47 28.37 12.14
CA ILE A 100 16.63 27.29 13.12
C ILE A 100 15.27 26.80 13.62
N ASN A 101 14.36 27.70 13.97
CA ASN A 101 13.03 27.35 14.44
C ASN A 101 12.22 26.62 13.37
N GLN A 102 12.29 27.06 12.11
CA GLN A 102 11.62 26.38 11.00
C GLN A 102 12.18 24.96 10.79
N ILE A 103 13.50 24.81 10.79
CA ILE A 103 14.15 23.49 10.67
C ILE A 103 13.76 22.58 11.84
N GLN A 104 13.68 23.09 13.07
CA GLN A 104 13.22 22.31 14.22
C GLN A 104 11.76 21.83 14.07
N ILE A 105 10.86 22.68 13.56
CA ILE A 105 9.48 22.31 13.28
C ILE A 105 9.44 21.24 12.19
N SER A 106 10.13 21.44 11.08
CA SER A 106 10.18 20.48 9.98
C SER A 106 10.81 19.15 10.39
N LEU A 107 11.80 19.14 11.28
CA LEU A 107 12.40 17.91 11.82
C LEU A 107 11.42 17.17 12.76
N LYS A 108 10.69 17.91 13.61
CA LYS A 108 9.62 17.34 14.45
C LYS A 108 8.48 16.79 13.60
N GLN A 109 8.12 17.45 12.50
CA GLN A 109 7.13 16.96 11.56
C GLN A 109 7.64 15.74 10.79
N PHE A 110 8.89 15.71 10.34
CA PHE A 110 9.46 14.53 9.68
C PHE A 110 9.46 13.31 10.61
N THR A 111 9.91 13.49 11.85
CA THR A 111 9.94 12.41 12.86
C THR A 111 8.55 12.04 13.41
N GLY A 112 7.62 12.99 13.47
CA GLY A 112 6.24 12.81 13.95
C GLY A 112 5.27 12.32 12.87
N ALA A 113 5.35 12.82 11.64
CA ALA A 113 4.46 12.47 10.52
C ALA A 113 4.71 11.06 9.98
N ILE A 114 5.87 10.45 10.25
CA ILE A 114 6.08 9.01 10.10
C ILE A 114 5.02 8.22 10.91
N LYS A 115 4.50 8.77 12.02
CA LYS A 115 3.41 8.14 12.80
C LYS A 115 2.01 8.39 12.23
N THR A 116 1.78 9.51 11.51
CA THR A 116 0.43 9.95 11.12
C THR A 116 0.11 9.72 9.63
N LYS A 117 1.08 9.88 8.70
CA LYS A 117 0.84 9.64 7.25
C LYS A 117 0.55 8.17 6.93
N VAL A 118 0.99 7.23 7.78
CA VAL A 118 0.69 5.80 7.66
C VAL A 118 -0.81 5.51 7.83
N ILE A 119 -1.58 6.40 8.47
CA ILE A 119 -3.00 6.19 8.81
C ILE A 119 -3.96 6.79 7.76
N ILE A 120 -3.53 7.78 6.96
CA ILE A 120 -4.45 8.57 6.10
C ILE A 120 -4.55 8.04 4.66
N VAL A 121 -3.61 7.23 4.17
CA VAL A 121 -3.69 6.65 2.80
C VAL A 121 -4.68 5.47 2.71
N THR A 122 -5.33 5.10 3.81
CA THR A 122 -6.25 3.95 3.86
C THR A 122 -7.67 4.20 3.37
N ASN A 123 -8.06 5.41 2.93
CA ASN A 123 -9.49 5.71 2.83
C ASN A 123 -10.04 6.40 1.58
N ASP A 124 -9.30 6.54 0.47
CA ASP A 124 -9.85 7.30 -0.67
C ASP A 124 -9.92 6.62 -2.03
N GLN A 125 -9.49 5.36 -2.22
CA GLN A 125 -9.81 4.61 -3.46
C GLN A 125 -9.91 3.10 -3.22
N VAL A 126 -11.11 2.64 -2.85
CA VAL A 126 -11.63 1.29 -3.18
C VAL A 126 -12.91 1.48 -3.96
#